data_AF-X1CCP4-F1
#
_entry.id   AF-X1CCP4-F1
#
_cell.length_a   1.000
_cell.length_b   1.000
_cell.length_c   1.000
_cell.angle_alpha   90.00
_cell.angle_beta   90.00
_cell.angle_gamma   90.00
#
_symmetry.space_group_name_H-M   'P 1'
#
loop_
_entity.id
_entity.type
_entity.pdbx_description
1 polymer ?
#
loop_
_entity_poly.entity_id
_entity_poly.type
_entity_poly.pdbx_seq_one_letter_code
_entity_poly.pdbx_strand_id
1 'polypeptide(L)'
;SVILLSISLLIFFPGSKESDEIKERFIIGYKNAEKVPFFRTMKIAIKQKNFMLTLFTYIFFMIAMGLVSMNSLDFLNDVLQVNPDIWIVESFLMFISSLITMPIWYLVTKKIENSTMFSLGLLVFGFVVLSNLFIVNVFQFFITAIFRGAAVAMFLIMLSPIFADCYDEIAVKTKKHQQATLLGVRNFFLKISVTIQSLIIAIIHIITAYEPNTPSGKALFGLRLIQGLFPFLFCIIGALIFYKWYDLKGNKKQEIMQKLHEIGL
;
A
#
# COMPACT_ATOMS: atom_id res chain seq x y z
N SER A 1 -2.19 -12.17 21.95
CA SER A 1 -2.89 -11.34 20.94
C SER A 1 -4.18 -10.70 21.43
N VAL A 2 -5.11 -11.44 22.05
CA VAL A 2 -6.41 -10.88 22.51
C VAL A 2 -6.24 -9.78 23.58
N ILE A 3 -5.36 -9.96 24.55
CA ILE A 3 -5.14 -8.99 25.65
C ILE A 3 -4.62 -7.65 25.12
N LEU A 4 -3.67 -7.67 24.17
CA LEU A 4 -3.14 -6.45 23.54
C LEU A 4 -4.21 -5.74 22.69
N LEU A 5 -5.05 -6.50 21.98
CA LEU A 5 -6.19 -5.94 21.26
C LEU A 5 -7.20 -5.30 22.23
N SER A 6 -7.51 -5.93 23.36
CA SER A 6 -8.40 -5.38 24.37
C SER A 6 -7.86 -4.08 24.99
N ILE A 7 -6.55 -4.04 25.30
CA ILE A 7 -5.89 -2.84 25.82
C ILE A 7 -5.92 -1.71 24.77
N SER A 8 -5.64 -2.01 23.51
CA SER A 8 -5.71 -1.03 22.43
C SER A 8 -7.12 -0.47 22.26
N LEU A 9 -8.15 -1.32 22.30
CA LEU A 9 -9.55 -0.90 22.20
C LEU A 9 -9.94 0.02 23.35
N LEU A 10 -9.54 -0.28 24.59
CA LEU A 10 -9.83 0.57 25.75
C LEU A 10 -9.17 1.96 25.65
N ILE A 11 -7.97 2.05 25.06
CA ILE A 11 -7.26 3.33 24.86
C ILE A 11 -7.89 4.14 23.72
N PHE A 12 -8.32 3.48 22.64
CA PHE A 12 -8.91 4.15 21.47
C PHE A 12 -10.40 4.47 21.62
N PHE A 13 -11.14 3.73 22.44
CA PHE A 13 -12.59 3.91 22.62
C PHE A 13 -12.98 5.35 23.01
N PRO A 14 -12.32 6.02 23.97
CA PRO A 14 -12.65 7.40 24.34
C PRO A 14 -12.38 8.39 23.21
N GLY A 15 -11.32 8.18 22.42
CA GLY A 15 -10.96 9.04 21.28
C GLY A 15 -11.82 8.81 20.03
N SER A 16 -12.50 7.67 19.94
CA SER A 16 -13.36 7.29 18.81
C SER A 16 -14.82 7.70 18.96
N LYS A 17 -15.21 8.26 20.12
CA LYS A 17 -16.59 8.67 20.37
C LYS A 17 -16.90 9.95 19.58
N GLU A 18 -17.54 9.80 18.42
CA GLU A 18 -18.04 10.91 17.62
C GLU A 18 -19.04 11.75 18.42
N SER A 19 -18.95 13.08 18.26
CA SER A 19 -19.92 14.01 18.85
C SER A 19 -21.32 13.76 18.26
N ASP A 20 -22.35 14.03 19.06
CA ASP A 20 -23.72 13.74 18.64
C ASP A 20 -24.14 14.59 17.42
N GLU A 21 -23.57 15.78 17.24
CA GLU A 21 -23.72 16.61 16.03
C GLU A 21 -23.19 15.93 14.76
N ILE A 22 -22.04 15.24 14.84
CA ILE A 22 -21.46 14.52 13.69
C ILE A 22 -22.34 13.32 13.33
N LYS A 23 -22.84 12.58 14.34
CA LYS A 23 -23.77 11.47 14.12
C LYS A 23 -25.06 11.92 13.46
N GLU A 24 -25.64 13.02 13.93
CA GLU A 24 -26.89 13.54 13.40
C GLU A 24 -26.72 14.02 11.95
N ARG A 25 -25.63 14.73 11.64
CA ARG A 25 -25.26 15.09 10.26
C ARG A 25 -25.07 13.86 9.36
N PHE A 26 -24.43 12.80 9.86
CA PHE A 26 -24.25 11.56 9.12
C PHE A 26 -25.58 10.85 8.83
N ILE A 27 -26.47 10.76 9.82
CA ILE A 27 -27.79 10.12 9.69
C ILE A 27 -28.68 10.89 8.70
N ILE A 28 -28.68 12.22 8.79
CA ILE A 28 -29.44 13.08 7.87
C ILE A 28 -28.89 12.95 6.45
N GLY A 29 -27.56 12.97 6.29
CA GLY A 29 -26.90 12.74 5.00
C GLY A 29 -27.20 11.36 4.41
N TYR A 30 -27.24 10.31 5.25
CA TYR A 30 -27.57 8.95 4.83
C TYR A 30 -29.03 8.79 4.41
N LYS A 31 -29.98 9.40 5.14
CA LYS A 31 -31.42 9.33 4.83
C LYS A 31 -31.80 10.10 3.57
N ASN A 32 -31.15 11.25 3.33
CA ASN A 32 -31.44 12.12 2.19
C ASN A 32 -30.63 11.78 0.93
N ALA A 33 -29.65 10.89 1.03
CA ALA A 33 -28.86 10.46 -0.11
C ALA A 33 -29.63 9.46 -0.98
N GLU A 34 -30.05 9.87 -2.18
CA GLU A 34 -30.31 8.90 -3.25
C GLU A 34 -29.09 7.99 -3.42
N LYS A 35 -29.30 6.69 -3.22
CA LYS A 35 -28.26 5.66 -3.34
C LYS A 35 -27.78 5.61 -4.79
N VAL A 36 -26.62 6.20 -5.06
CA VAL A 36 -25.96 6.00 -6.36
C VAL A 36 -25.52 4.53 -6.42
N PRO A 37 -25.91 3.76 -7.46
CA PRO A 37 -25.55 2.35 -7.54
C PRO A 37 -24.03 2.15 -7.58
N PHE A 38 -23.54 1.11 -6.88
CA PHE A 38 -22.12 0.75 -6.80
C PHE A 38 -21.42 0.76 -8.17
N PHE A 39 -22.01 0.09 -9.17
CA PHE A 39 -21.45 0.00 -10.52
C PHE A 39 -21.33 1.35 -11.23
N ARG A 40 -22.24 2.29 -10.94
CA ARG A 40 -22.18 3.64 -11.50
C ARG A 40 -21.01 4.42 -10.90
N THR A 41 -20.85 4.39 -9.57
CA THR A 41 -19.70 4.98 -8.89
C THR A 41 -18.39 4.35 -9.33
N MET A 42 -18.34 3.03 -9.46
CA MET A 42 -17.18 2.32 -9.96
C MET A 42 -16.78 2.78 -11.37
N LYS A 43 -17.75 2.92 -12.29
CA LYS A 43 -17.49 3.45 -13.65
C LYS A 43 -16.97 4.89 -13.62
N ILE A 44 -17.46 5.72 -12.69
CA ILE A 44 -16.97 7.09 -12.50
C ILE A 44 -15.54 7.09 -11.97
N ALA A 45 -15.26 6.27 -10.95
CA ALA A 45 -13.96 6.14 -10.32
C ALA A 45 -12.90 5.64 -11.30
N ILE A 46 -13.21 4.60 -12.09
CA ILE A 46 -12.29 4.05 -13.11
C ILE A 46 -11.98 5.06 -14.21
N LYS A 47 -12.90 5.99 -14.49
CA LYS A 47 -12.67 7.08 -15.44
C LYS A 47 -11.88 8.25 -14.84
N GLN A 48 -11.71 8.32 -13.52
CA GLN A 48 -10.90 9.34 -12.89
C GLN A 48 -9.43 8.98 -12.96
N LYS A 49 -8.69 9.79 -13.74
CA LYS A 49 -7.24 9.64 -13.93
C LYS A 49 -6.50 9.52 -12.60
N ASN A 50 -6.68 10.47 -11.68
CA ASN A 50 -5.90 10.50 -10.44
C ASN A 50 -6.26 9.36 -9.49
N PHE A 51 -7.55 9.01 -9.38
CA PHE A 51 -7.98 7.83 -8.63
C PHE A 51 -7.33 6.55 -9.18
N MET A 52 -7.33 6.37 -10.51
CA MET A 52 -6.70 5.19 -11.12
C MET A 52 -5.19 5.18 -10.97
N LEU A 53 -4.51 6.32 -11.10
CA LEU A 53 -3.07 6.41 -10.83
C LEU A 53 -2.76 6.01 -9.38
N THR A 54 -3.47 6.57 -8.40
CA THR A 54 -3.32 6.20 -6.98
C THR A 54 -3.60 4.71 -6.75
N LEU A 55 -4.67 4.19 -7.36
CA LEU A 55 -5.06 2.79 -7.23
C LEU A 55 -4.00 1.85 -7.83
N PHE A 56 -3.47 2.14 -9.02
CA PHE A 56 -2.42 1.35 -9.65
C PHE A 56 -1.13 1.37 -8.84
N THR A 57 -0.71 2.54 -8.35
CA THR A 57 0.46 2.67 -7.47
C THR A 57 0.31 1.83 -6.21
N TYR A 58 -0.88 1.84 -5.61
CA TYR A 58 -1.16 1.02 -4.44
C TYR A 58 -1.18 -0.48 -4.78
N ILE A 59 -1.76 -0.88 -5.90
CA ILE A 59 -1.72 -2.27 -6.37
C ILE A 59 -0.27 -2.72 -6.58
N PHE A 60 0.59 -1.91 -7.18
CA PHE A 60 1.99 -2.25 -7.42
C PHE A 60 2.78 -2.39 -6.11
N PHE A 61 2.54 -1.49 -5.15
CA PHE A 61 3.08 -1.65 -3.80
C PHE A 61 2.63 -2.98 -3.17
N MET A 62 1.34 -3.32 -3.29
CA MET A 62 0.80 -4.57 -2.75
C MET A 62 1.36 -5.80 -3.47
N ILE A 63 1.56 -5.76 -4.79
CA ILE A 63 2.26 -6.83 -5.55
C ILE A 63 3.67 -7.01 -4.99
N ALA A 64 4.43 -5.93 -4.89
CA ALA A 64 5.82 -5.99 -4.42
C ALA A 64 5.92 -6.53 -2.99
N MET A 65 5.10 -6.03 -2.06
CA MET A 65 5.01 -6.55 -0.69
C MET A 65 4.62 -8.03 -0.66
N GLY A 66 3.58 -8.42 -1.42
CA GLY A 66 3.07 -9.77 -1.43
C GLY A 66 4.04 -10.79 -2.03
N LEU A 67 4.76 -10.43 -3.10
CA LEU A 67 5.81 -11.29 -3.69
C LEU A 67 6.90 -11.60 -2.67
N VAL A 68 7.40 -10.59 -1.96
CA VAL A 68 8.39 -10.76 -0.89
C VAL A 68 7.83 -11.63 0.23
N SER A 69 6.63 -11.34 0.72
CA SER A 69 6.03 -12.09 1.83
C SER A 69 5.71 -13.55 1.51
N MET A 70 5.16 -13.82 0.32
CA MET A 70 4.79 -15.18 -0.09
C MET A 70 6.01 -16.06 -0.35
N ASN A 71 7.10 -15.48 -0.87
CA ASN A 71 8.34 -16.18 -1.20
C ASN A 71 9.31 -16.31 -0.02
N SER A 72 9.08 -15.61 1.10
CA SER A 72 10.01 -15.58 2.25
C SER A 72 10.33 -16.96 2.84
N LEU A 73 9.38 -17.89 2.85
CA LEU A 73 9.60 -19.24 3.40
C LEU A 73 10.56 -20.05 2.52
N ASP A 74 10.28 -20.12 1.22
CA ASP A 74 11.15 -20.74 0.22
C ASP A 74 12.53 -20.06 0.20
N PHE A 75 12.56 -18.73 0.31
CA PHE A 75 13.82 -17.99 0.37
C PHE A 75 14.67 -18.33 1.61
N LEU A 76 14.05 -18.49 2.79
CA LEU A 76 14.78 -18.85 4.02
C LEU A 76 15.26 -20.30 4.01
N ASN A 77 14.39 -21.23 3.61
CA ASN A 77 14.69 -22.65 3.61
C ASN A 77 15.68 -23.04 2.51
N ASP A 78 15.44 -22.58 1.29
CA ASP A 78 16.14 -23.08 0.11
C ASP A 78 17.31 -22.17 -0.30
N VAL A 79 17.19 -20.84 -0.17
CA VAL A 79 18.26 -19.89 -0.54
C VAL A 79 19.23 -19.65 0.61
N LEU A 80 18.72 -19.38 1.82
CA LEU A 80 19.57 -19.12 3.00
C LEU A 80 19.90 -20.36 3.82
N GLN A 81 19.16 -21.47 3.63
CA GLN A 81 19.37 -22.73 4.33
C GLN A 81 19.34 -22.56 5.86
N VAL A 82 18.38 -21.77 6.33
CA VAL A 82 18.17 -21.49 7.76
C VAL A 82 16.74 -21.84 8.18
N ASN A 83 16.52 -21.96 9.49
CA ASN A 83 15.18 -22.22 10.02
C ASN A 83 14.19 -21.12 9.55
N PRO A 84 13.08 -21.47 8.87
CA PRO A 84 12.05 -20.53 8.42
C PRO A 84 11.42 -19.68 9.54
N ASP A 85 11.47 -20.12 10.80
CA ASP A 85 10.98 -19.36 11.97
C ASP A 85 11.65 -17.97 12.10
N ILE A 86 12.83 -17.79 11.52
CA ILE A 86 13.54 -16.50 11.41
C ILE A 86 12.67 -15.42 10.74
N TRP A 87 11.72 -15.81 9.88
CA TRP A 87 10.75 -14.90 9.27
C TRP A 87 9.92 -14.12 10.31
N ILE A 88 9.64 -14.71 11.48
CA ILE A 88 8.89 -14.05 12.56
C ILE A 88 9.70 -12.87 13.10
N VAL A 89 11.00 -13.08 13.33
CA VAL A 89 11.92 -12.03 13.79
C VAL A 89 12.05 -10.94 12.74
N GLU A 90 12.18 -11.33 11.46
CA GLU A 90 12.24 -10.39 10.34
C GLU A 90 10.98 -9.50 10.25
N SER A 91 9.80 -10.11 10.34
CA SER A 91 8.52 -9.41 10.32
C SER A 91 8.37 -8.47 11.51
N PHE A 92 8.83 -8.89 12.69
CA PHE A 92 8.84 -8.04 13.88
C PHE A 92 9.77 -6.83 13.74
N LEU A 93 10.97 -7.01 13.19
CA LEU A 93 11.90 -5.91 12.91
C LEU A 93 11.33 -4.93 11.88
N MET A 94 10.69 -5.43 10.82
CA MET A 94 10.01 -4.59 9.83
C MET A 94 8.87 -3.79 10.48
N PHE A 95 8.08 -4.41 11.35
CA PHE A 95 6.99 -3.73 12.06
C PHE A 95 7.52 -2.64 13.00
N ILE A 96 8.48 -2.95 13.88
CA ILE A 96 9.04 -1.99 14.84
C ILE A 96 9.73 -0.82 14.13
N SER A 97 10.53 -1.10 13.10
CA SER A 97 11.17 -0.03 12.31
C SER A 97 10.15 0.88 11.62
N SER A 98 9.03 0.33 11.12
CA SER A 98 7.95 1.14 10.55
C SER A 98 7.31 2.08 11.58
N LEU A 99 7.09 1.60 12.81
CA LEU A 99 6.53 2.41 13.90
C LEU A 99 7.48 3.52 14.36
N ILE A 100 8.76 3.20 14.52
CA ILE A 100 9.78 4.16 14.96
C ILE A 100 9.98 5.28 13.93
N THR A 101 9.91 4.94 12.63
CA THR A 101 10.15 5.91 11.55
C THR A 101 8.90 6.69 11.14
N MET A 102 7.71 6.23 11.50
CA MET A 102 6.44 6.91 11.19
C MET A 102 6.38 8.38 11.65
N PRO A 103 6.77 8.75 12.89
CA PRO A 103 6.86 10.16 13.31
C PRO A 103 7.84 10.98 12.46
N ILE A 104 8.96 10.40 12.06
CA ILE A 104 9.97 11.06 11.23
C ILE A 104 9.35 11.42 9.88
N TRP A 105 8.68 10.47 9.25
CA TRP A 105 7.99 10.70 7.98
C TRP A 105 6.87 11.73 8.13
N TYR A 106 6.09 11.70 9.21
CA TYR A 106 5.09 12.72 9.48
C TYR A 106 5.66 14.15 9.61
N LEU A 107 6.89 14.31 10.09
CA LEU A 107 7.55 15.63 10.10
C LEU A 107 7.99 16.05 8.69
N VAL A 108 8.39 15.08 7.85
CA VAL A 108 8.80 15.32 6.46
C VAL A 108 7.61 15.76 5.59
N THR A 109 6.40 15.26 5.83
CA THR A 109 5.19 15.65 5.08
C THR A 109 4.85 17.14 5.21
N LYS A 110 5.32 17.80 6.28
CA LYS A 110 5.15 19.25 6.46
C LYS A 110 6.01 20.07 5.49
N LYS A 111 7.06 19.46 4.91
CA LYS A 111 8.02 20.13 4.03
C LYS A 111 7.92 19.67 2.58
N ILE A 112 7.44 18.45 2.34
CA ILE A 112 7.35 17.83 1.01
C ILE A 112 5.88 17.57 0.69
N GLU A 113 5.47 17.86 -0.54
CA GLU A 113 4.12 17.55 -0.99
C GLU A 113 3.78 16.06 -0.84
N ASN A 114 2.57 15.76 -0.36
CA ASN A 114 2.11 14.40 -0.10
C ASN A 114 2.27 13.47 -1.31
N SER A 115 1.98 13.98 -2.51
CA SER A 115 2.04 13.20 -3.76
C SER A 115 3.48 12.86 -4.16
N THR A 116 4.41 13.79 -3.93
CA THR A 116 5.84 13.56 -4.14
C THR A 116 6.35 12.55 -3.13
N MET A 117 5.94 12.66 -1.86
CA MET A 117 6.30 11.70 -0.82
C MET A 117 5.73 10.30 -1.09
N PHE A 118 4.50 10.20 -1.60
CA PHE A 118 3.89 8.93 -2.00
C PHE A 118 4.70 8.22 -3.09
N SER A 119 5.07 8.96 -4.14
CA SER A 119 5.92 8.43 -5.22
C SER A 119 7.32 8.05 -4.73
N LEU A 120 7.93 8.90 -3.91
CA LEU A 120 9.27 8.68 -3.39
C LEU A 120 9.30 7.48 -2.43
N GLY A 121 8.27 7.33 -1.60
CA GLY A 121 8.12 6.17 -0.71
C GLY A 121 8.08 4.86 -1.48
N LEU A 122 7.34 4.80 -2.59
CA LEU A 122 7.32 3.60 -3.44
C LEU A 122 8.68 3.35 -4.11
N LEU A 123 9.35 4.40 -4.58
CA LEU A 123 10.68 4.30 -5.18
C LEU A 123 11.72 3.77 -4.17
N VAL A 124 11.78 4.38 -2.98
CA VAL A 124 12.68 3.98 -1.89
C VAL A 124 12.40 2.52 -1.49
N PHE A 125 11.13 2.15 -1.33
CA PHE A 125 10.74 0.77 -1.05
C PHE A 125 11.22 -0.19 -2.15
N GLY A 126 11.08 0.19 -3.42
CA GLY A 126 11.60 -0.58 -4.55
C GLY A 126 13.11 -0.85 -4.43
N PHE A 127 13.92 0.19 -4.21
CA PHE A 127 15.38 0.02 -4.09
C PHE A 127 15.78 -0.80 -2.86
N VAL A 128 15.07 -0.66 -1.74
CA VAL A 128 15.31 -1.50 -0.56
C VAL A 128 15.00 -2.95 -0.88
N VAL A 129 13.89 -3.25 -1.55
CA VAL A 129 13.57 -4.63 -1.94
C VAL A 129 14.53 -5.17 -3.00
N LEU A 130 15.06 -4.33 -3.90
CA LEU A 130 16.10 -4.75 -4.85
C LEU A 130 17.33 -5.33 -4.14
N SER A 131 17.69 -4.77 -2.97
CA SER A 131 18.81 -5.27 -2.17
C SER A 131 18.63 -6.74 -1.72
N ASN A 132 17.39 -7.25 -1.70
CA ASN A 132 17.12 -8.66 -1.37
C ASN A 132 17.80 -9.65 -2.34
N LEU A 133 18.09 -9.24 -3.57
CA LEU A 133 18.81 -10.07 -4.55
C LEU A 133 20.18 -10.52 -4.04
N PHE A 134 20.81 -9.69 -3.21
CA PHE A 134 22.20 -9.84 -2.78
C PHE A 134 22.32 -10.41 -1.35
N ILE A 135 21.20 -10.78 -0.72
CA ILE A 135 21.22 -11.36 0.63
C ILE A 135 21.86 -12.75 0.58
N VAL A 136 22.89 -12.95 1.41
CA VAL A 136 23.59 -14.24 1.55
C VAL A 136 23.58 -14.77 2.98
N ASN A 137 23.16 -13.96 3.96
CA ASN A 137 23.12 -14.36 5.36
C ASN A 137 21.95 -13.70 6.11
N VAL A 138 21.65 -14.25 7.30
CA VAL A 138 20.55 -13.79 8.17
C VAL A 138 20.74 -12.35 8.64
N PHE A 139 21.98 -11.92 8.86
CA PHE A 139 22.26 -10.54 9.29
C PHE A 139 21.83 -9.51 8.25
N GLN A 140 22.16 -9.73 6.97
CA GLN A 140 21.69 -8.92 5.86
C GLN A 140 20.16 -8.98 5.71
N PHE A 141 19.56 -10.15 5.95
CA PHE A 141 18.11 -10.31 5.95
C PHE A 141 17.43 -9.42 7.00
N PHE A 142 17.98 -9.33 8.21
CA PHE A 142 17.45 -8.43 9.26
C PHE A 142 17.69 -6.95 8.97
N ILE A 143 18.87 -6.59 8.46
CA ILE A 143 19.16 -5.19 8.09
C ILE A 143 18.18 -4.71 7.01
N THR A 144 17.99 -5.51 5.96
CA THR A 144 17.07 -5.16 4.86
C THR A 144 15.63 -5.05 5.34
N ALA A 145 15.21 -5.85 6.33
CA ALA A 145 13.89 -5.75 6.96
C ALA A 145 13.66 -4.42 7.69
N ILE A 146 14.68 -3.92 8.41
CA ILE A 146 14.62 -2.62 9.09
C ILE A 146 14.44 -1.49 8.06
N PHE A 147 15.25 -1.50 7.00
CA PHE A 147 15.11 -0.51 5.92
C PHE A 147 13.76 -0.64 5.20
N ARG A 148 13.26 -1.87 5.05
CA ARG A 148 11.97 -2.13 4.41
C ARG A 148 10.84 -1.56 5.25
N GLY A 149 10.85 -1.76 6.57
CA GLY A 149 9.85 -1.18 7.47
C GLY A 149 9.85 0.34 7.44
N ALA A 150 11.03 0.96 7.41
CA ALA A 150 11.17 2.41 7.24
C ALA A 150 10.56 2.92 5.92
N ALA A 151 10.84 2.24 4.80
CA ALA A 151 10.31 2.60 3.49
C ALA A 151 8.79 2.37 3.36
N VAL A 152 8.28 1.28 3.95
CA VAL A 152 6.85 0.99 4.01
C VAL A 152 6.10 2.09 4.75
N ALA A 153 6.61 2.54 5.91
CA ALA A 153 6.00 3.63 6.67
C ALA A 153 5.89 4.92 5.85
N MET A 154 6.94 5.25 5.09
CA MET A 154 6.96 6.43 4.20
C MET A 154 5.81 6.39 3.17
N PHE A 155 5.58 5.24 2.56
CA PHE A 155 4.52 5.06 1.56
C PHE A 155 3.12 5.04 2.19
N LEU A 156 2.92 4.25 3.26
CA LEU A 156 1.60 4.01 3.84
C LEU A 156 1.00 5.24 4.53
N ILE A 157 1.83 6.10 5.14
CA ILE A 157 1.36 7.37 5.72
C ILE A 157 0.68 8.25 4.66
N MET A 158 1.17 8.22 3.42
CA MET A 158 0.64 9.03 2.31
C MET A 158 -0.57 8.42 1.62
N LEU A 159 -0.89 7.16 1.90
CA LEU A 159 -2.03 6.48 1.31
C LEU A 159 -3.34 7.19 1.65
N SER A 160 -3.55 7.54 2.92
CA SER A 160 -4.76 8.22 3.39
C SER A 160 -4.99 9.60 2.73
N PRO A 161 -4.04 10.56 2.80
CA PRO A 161 -4.26 11.88 2.21
C PRO A 161 -4.37 11.85 0.68
N ILE A 162 -3.65 10.96 -0.02
CA ILE A 162 -3.75 10.88 -1.49
C ILE A 162 -5.10 10.30 -1.92
N PHE A 163 -5.61 9.28 -1.23
CA PHE A 163 -6.96 8.79 -1.50
C PHE A 163 -8.03 9.81 -1.13
N ALA A 164 -7.86 10.58 -0.05
CA ALA A 164 -8.77 11.67 0.30
C ALA A 164 -8.86 12.71 -0.83
N ASP A 165 -7.72 13.17 -1.37
CA ASP A 165 -7.67 14.10 -2.51
C ASP A 165 -8.41 13.53 -3.75
N CYS A 166 -8.27 12.22 -4.00
CA CYS A 166 -8.98 11.55 -5.10
C CYS A 166 -10.49 11.42 -4.84
N TYR A 167 -10.89 11.18 -3.59
CA TYR A 167 -12.30 11.10 -3.21
C TYR A 167 -12.97 12.45 -3.34
N ASP A 168 -12.28 13.52 -2.96
CA ASP A 168 -12.72 14.91 -3.12
C ASP A 168 -12.89 15.27 -4.60
N GLU A 169 -11.93 14.92 -5.46
CA GLU A 169 -12.05 15.11 -6.92
C GLU A 169 -13.30 14.40 -7.49
N ILE A 170 -13.60 13.19 -7.01
CA ILE A 170 -14.79 12.45 -7.41
C ILE A 170 -16.05 13.11 -6.83
N ALA A 171 -16.01 13.53 -5.57
CA ALA A 171 -17.14 14.14 -4.87
C ALA A 171 -17.61 15.43 -5.55
N VAL A 172 -16.68 16.26 -6.05
CA VAL A 172 -17.00 17.44 -6.89
C VAL A 172 -17.77 17.03 -8.15
N LYS A 173 -17.38 15.94 -8.82
CA LYS A 173 -18.04 15.47 -10.04
C LYS A 173 -19.39 14.80 -9.78
N THR A 174 -19.51 14.08 -8.66
CA THR A 174 -20.75 13.40 -8.27
C THR A 174 -21.69 14.29 -7.47
N LYS A 175 -21.24 15.48 -7.07
CA LYS A 175 -21.90 16.39 -6.12
C LYS A 175 -22.33 15.70 -4.83
N LYS A 176 -21.61 14.65 -4.42
CA LYS A 176 -21.92 13.79 -3.27
C LYS A 176 -20.67 13.07 -2.81
N HIS A 177 -20.49 12.94 -1.49
CA HIS A 177 -19.48 12.07 -0.89
C HIS A 177 -19.82 10.60 -1.14
N GLN A 178 -18.88 9.85 -1.74
CA GLN A 178 -19.05 8.42 -2.06
C GLN A 178 -17.91 7.56 -1.49
N GLN A 179 -17.28 8.03 -0.41
CA GLN A 179 -16.08 7.43 0.17
C GLN A 179 -16.23 5.94 0.48
N ALA A 180 -17.37 5.52 1.05
CA ALA A 180 -17.64 4.11 1.35
C ALA A 180 -17.66 3.23 0.08
N THR A 181 -18.25 3.74 -1.00
CA THR A 181 -18.30 3.01 -2.28
C THR A 181 -16.93 2.97 -2.95
N LEU A 182 -16.20 4.09 -2.94
CA LEU A 182 -14.84 4.19 -3.48
C LEU A 182 -13.84 3.31 -2.72
N LEU A 183 -13.99 3.20 -1.40
CA LEU A 183 -13.27 2.26 -0.56
C LEU A 183 -13.56 0.80 -0.98
N GLY A 184 -14.83 0.49 -1.25
CA GLY A 184 -15.24 -0.82 -1.77
C GLY A 184 -14.60 -1.13 -3.13
N VAL A 185 -14.61 -0.16 -4.05
CA VAL A 185 -13.93 -0.26 -5.36
C VAL A 185 -12.44 -0.52 -5.17
N ARG A 186 -11.75 0.28 -4.34
CA ARG A 186 -10.33 0.10 -4.03
C ARG A 186 -10.04 -1.32 -3.55
N ASN A 187 -10.77 -1.79 -2.54
CA ASN A 187 -10.55 -3.11 -1.95
C ASN A 187 -10.85 -4.26 -2.92
N PHE A 188 -11.82 -4.10 -3.82
CA PHE A 188 -12.08 -5.06 -4.88
C PHE A 188 -10.87 -5.20 -5.82
N PHE A 189 -10.33 -4.07 -6.31
CA PHE A 189 -9.17 -4.08 -7.21
C PHE A 189 -7.89 -4.58 -6.53
N LEU A 190 -7.73 -4.38 -5.21
CA LEU A 190 -6.60 -4.96 -4.47
C LEU A 190 -6.53 -6.48 -4.56
N LYS A 191 -7.67 -7.20 -4.71
CA LYS A 191 -7.63 -8.66 -4.84
C LYS A 191 -6.91 -9.12 -6.11
N ILE A 192 -6.85 -8.27 -7.13
CA ILE A 192 -6.10 -8.54 -8.37
C ILE A 192 -4.60 -8.62 -8.07
N SER A 193 -4.09 -7.85 -7.10
CA SER A 193 -2.66 -7.90 -6.73
C SER A 193 -2.27 -9.31 -6.28
N VAL A 194 -3.10 -9.95 -5.44
CA VAL A 194 -2.85 -11.31 -4.93
C VAL A 194 -2.83 -12.33 -6.07
N THR A 195 -3.76 -12.20 -7.02
CA THR A 195 -3.80 -13.08 -8.20
C THR A 195 -2.53 -12.94 -9.04
N ILE A 196 -2.06 -11.71 -9.27
CA ILE A 196 -0.81 -11.43 -9.99
C ILE A 196 0.41 -12.00 -9.23
N GLN A 197 0.45 -11.85 -7.90
CA GLN A 197 1.52 -12.41 -7.06
C GLN A 197 1.61 -13.93 -7.22
N SER A 198 0.48 -14.64 -7.04
CA SER A 198 0.43 -16.09 -7.20
C SER A 198 0.81 -16.55 -8.60
N LEU A 199 0.38 -15.82 -9.63
CA LEU A 199 0.72 -16.12 -11.02
C LEU A 199 2.23 -16.00 -11.28
N ILE A 200 2.87 -14.91 -10.82
CA ILE A 200 4.31 -14.70 -10.98
C ILE A 200 5.09 -15.81 -10.29
N ILE A 201 4.75 -16.14 -9.05
CA ILE A 201 5.42 -17.21 -8.29
C ILE A 201 5.26 -18.55 -9.01
N ALA A 202 4.05 -18.91 -9.44
CA ALA A 202 3.77 -20.15 -10.14
C ALA A 202 4.56 -20.25 -11.46
N ILE A 203 4.59 -19.18 -12.26
CA ILE A 203 5.35 -19.14 -13.52
C ILE A 203 6.84 -19.38 -13.26
N ILE A 204 7.42 -18.72 -12.26
CA ILE A 204 8.84 -18.87 -11.96
C ILE A 204 9.14 -20.28 -11.44
N HIS A 205 8.29 -20.85 -10.57
CA HIS A 205 8.46 -22.23 -10.10
C HIS A 205 8.43 -23.24 -11.25
N ILE A 206 7.50 -23.07 -12.21
CA ILE A 206 7.40 -23.93 -13.40
C ILE A 206 8.64 -23.78 -14.30
N ILE A 207 9.03 -22.55 -14.65
CA ILE A 207 10.14 -22.29 -15.59
C ILE A 207 11.47 -22.76 -15.00
N THR A 208 11.64 -22.66 -13.68
CA THR A 208 12.88 -23.06 -13.00
C THR A 208 12.89 -24.51 -12.54
N ALA A 209 11.79 -25.24 -12.75
CA ALA A 209 11.57 -26.59 -12.20
C ALA A 209 11.91 -26.64 -10.71
N TYR A 210 11.30 -25.73 -9.93
CA TYR A 210 11.54 -25.63 -8.49
C TYR A 210 10.99 -26.86 -7.77
N GLU A 211 11.89 -27.60 -7.12
CA GLU A 211 11.57 -28.68 -6.20
C GLU A 211 12.05 -28.27 -4.80
N PRO A 212 11.14 -28.16 -3.81
CA PRO A 212 11.50 -27.80 -2.44
C PRO A 212 12.53 -28.78 -1.83
N ASN A 213 13.47 -28.28 -1.03
CA ASN A 213 14.55 -29.01 -0.35
C ASN A 213 15.69 -29.52 -1.25
N THR A 214 15.47 -29.63 -2.55
CA THR A 214 16.49 -30.00 -3.55
C THR A 214 16.51 -29.03 -4.74
N PRO A 215 16.61 -27.72 -4.50
CA PRO A 215 16.51 -26.72 -5.55
C PRO A 215 17.73 -26.74 -6.47
N SER A 216 17.50 -26.71 -7.79
CA SER A 216 18.58 -26.48 -8.75
C SER A 216 19.12 -25.04 -8.64
N GLY A 217 20.33 -24.80 -9.15
CA GLY A 217 20.89 -23.43 -9.19
C GLY A 217 20.00 -22.42 -9.95
N LYS A 218 19.24 -22.88 -10.95
CA LYS A 218 18.25 -22.06 -11.67
C LYS A 218 17.06 -21.71 -10.77
N ALA A 219 16.60 -22.65 -9.95
CA ALA A 219 15.51 -22.41 -9.02
C ALA A 219 15.90 -21.43 -7.91
N LEU A 220 17.10 -21.56 -7.34
CA LEU A 220 17.65 -20.59 -6.39
C LEU A 220 17.72 -19.17 -6.96
N PHE A 221 18.11 -19.05 -8.23
CA PHE A 221 18.09 -17.76 -8.93
C PHE A 221 16.66 -17.24 -9.10
N GLY A 222 15.70 -18.10 -9.47
CA GLY A 222 14.28 -17.75 -9.55
C GLY A 222 13.73 -17.19 -8.24
N LEU A 223 14.01 -17.84 -7.11
CA LEU A 223 13.61 -17.37 -5.78
C LEU A 223 14.20 -15.99 -5.45
N ARG A 224 15.47 -15.72 -5.84
CA ARG A 224 16.06 -14.39 -5.71
C ARG A 224 15.32 -13.35 -6.55
N LEU A 225 14.95 -13.67 -7.78
CA LEU A 225 14.20 -12.76 -8.66
C LEU A 225 12.84 -12.38 -8.08
N ILE A 226 12.12 -13.35 -7.49
CA ILE A 226 10.84 -13.12 -6.80
C ILE A 226 11.07 -12.25 -5.55
N GLN A 227 12.12 -12.51 -4.79
CA GLN A 227 12.41 -11.79 -3.55
C GLN A 227 12.84 -10.33 -3.78
N GLY A 228 13.40 -9.99 -4.93
CA GLY A 228 14.01 -8.68 -5.17
C GLY A 228 13.68 -8.01 -6.50
N LEU A 229 13.98 -8.65 -7.63
CA LEU A 229 13.90 -7.99 -8.94
C LEU A 229 12.46 -7.66 -9.35
N PHE A 230 11.54 -8.63 -9.29
CA PHE A 230 10.15 -8.39 -9.72
C PHE A 230 9.45 -7.33 -8.86
N PRO A 231 9.50 -7.39 -7.51
CA PRO A 231 8.98 -6.32 -6.66
C PRO A 231 9.56 -4.94 -7.02
N PHE A 232 10.88 -4.85 -7.23
CA PHE A 232 11.55 -3.61 -7.62
C PHE A 232 10.97 -3.03 -8.92
N LEU A 233 10.78 -3.85 -9.96
CA LEU A 233 10.23 -3.39 -11.23
C LEU A 233 8.82 -2.83 -11.06
N PHE A 234 7.94 -3.51 -10.31
CA PHE A 234 6.60 -2.97 -10.01
C PHE A 234 6.68 -1.63 -9.27
N CYS A 235 7.54 -1.52 -8.26
CA CYS A 235 7.71 -0.28 -7.51
C CYS A 235 8.20 0.89 -8.38
N ILE A 236 9.25 0.68 -9.19
CA ILE A 236 9.81 1.73 -10.05
C ILE A 236 8.82 2.15 -11.11
N ILE A 237 8.17 1.20 -11.79
CA ILE A 237 7.16 1.53 -12.80
C ILE A 237 6.02 2.32 -12.14
N GLY A 238 5.50 1.87 -10.99
CA GLY A 238 4.42 2.56 -10.29
C GLY A 238 4.80 3.98 -9.85
N ALA A 239 6.00 4.13 -9.30
CA ALA A 239 6.52 5.43 -8.87
C ALA A 239 6.67 6.39 -10.05
N LEU A 240 7.30 5.96 -11.15
CA LEU A 240 7.53 6.82 -12.32
C LEU A 240 6.22 7.22 -13.01
N ILE A 241 5.29 6.28 -13.17
CA ILE A 241 3.95 6.53 -13.72
C ILE A 241 3.21 7.56 -12.85
N PHE A 242 3.19 7.37 -11.53
CA PHE A 242 2.51 8.27 -10.62
C PHE A 242 3.16 9.67 -10.61
N TYR A 243 4.49 9.73 -10.50
CA TYR A 243 5.23 10.98 -10.48
C TYR A 243 4.96 11.82 -11.74
N LYS A 244 4.94 11.17 -12.91
CA LYS A 244 4.79 11.84 -14.20
C LYS A 244 3.38 12.37 -14.46
N TRP A 245 2.35 11.65 -14.02
CA TRP A 245 0.97 11.94 -14.44
C TRP A 245 0.02 12.37 -13.34
N TYR A 246 0.34 12.17 -12.07
CA TYR A 246 -0.53 12.62 -10.98
C TYR A 246 -0.51 14.15 -10.85
N ASP A 247 -1.67 14.78 -10.95
CA ASP A 247 -1.78 16.24 -11.07
C ASP A 247 -2.62 16.93 -9.97
N LEU A 248 -3.10 16.20 -8.96
CA LEU A 248 -3.78 16.80 -7.80
C LEU A 248 -2.76 17.42 -6.83
N LYS A 249 -2.19 18.56 -7.25
CA LYS A 249 -1.19 19.33 -6.51
C LYS A 249 -1.46 20.84 -6.70
N GLY A 250 -0.93 21.66 -5.80
CA GLY A 250 -1.01 23.12 -5.87
C GLY A 250 -2.41 23.67 -6.20
N ASN A 251 -2.50 24.48 -7.25
CA ASN A 251 -3.72 25.18 -7.66
C ASN A 251 -4.91 24.24 -7.93
N LYS A 252 -4.68 23.08 -8.56
CA LYS A 252 -5.77 22.15 -8.89
C LYS A 252 -6.42 21.58 -7.63
N LYS A 253 -5.61 21.33 -6.59
CA LYS A 253 -6.12 20.89 -5.29
C LYS A 253 -6.95 21.99 -4.62
N GLN A 254 -6.48 23.23 -4.65
CA GLN A 254 -7.22 24.37 -4.11
C GLN A 254 -8.56 24.61 -4.81
N GLU A 255 -8.59 24.47 -6.15
CA GLU A 255 -9.81 24.59 -6.94
C GLU A 255 -10.85 23.51 -6.56
N ILE A 256 -10.41 22.27 -6.33
CA ILE A 256 -11.30 21.19 -5.88
C ILE A 256 -11.88 21.50 -4.49
N MET A 257 -11.04 21.98 -3.56
CA MET A 257 -11.49 22.37 -2.22
C MET A 257 -12.50 23.53 -2.25
N GLN A 258 -12.27 24.52 -3.11
CA GLN A 258 -13.22 25.64 -3.31
C GLN A 258 -14.56 25.14 -3.84
N LYS A 259 -14.53 24.27 -4.87
CA LYS A 259 -15.74 23.68 -5.45
C LYS A 259 -16.53 22.84 -4.45
N LEU A 260 -15.86 22.11 -3.56
CA LEU A 260 -16.53 21.38 -2.47
C LEU A 260 -17.26 22.32 -1.52
N HIS A 261 -16.61 23.41 -1.12
CA HIS A 261 -17.22 24.42 -0.26
C HIS A 261 -18.43 25.10 -0.93
N GLU A 262 -18.34 25.43 -2.23
CA GLU A 262 -19.43 26.02 -3.00
C GLU A 262 -20.68 25.12 -3.09
N ILE A 263 -20.48 23.79 -3.12
CA ILE A 263 -21.58 22.81 -3.17
C ILE A 263 -22.02 22.31 -1.79
N GLY A 264 -21.47 22.86 -0.72
CA GLY A 264 -21.81 22.52 0.67
C GLY A 264 -21.37 21.13 1.10
N LEU A 265 -20.25 20.63 0.55
CA LEU A 265 -19.67 19.31 0.85
C LEU A 265 -18.28 19.40 1.49
#